data_AF-A0A831XL52-F1
#
_entry.id   AF-A0A831XL52-F1
#
_cell.length_a   1.000
_cell.length_b   1.000
_cell.length_c   1.000
_cell.angle_alpha   90.00
_cell.angle_beta   90.00
_cell.angle_gamma   90.00
#
_symmetry.space_group_name_H-M   'P 1'
#
loop_
_entity.id
_entity.type
_entity.pdbx_description
1 polymer ?
#
loop_
_entity_poly.entity_id
_entity_poly.type
_entity_poly.pdbx_seq_one_letter_code
_entity_poly.pdbx_strand_id
1 'polypeptide(L)'
;MNKGLILIFLAAGLAVALLAACASTPAYRLPARHPQIYELGDRREFCTKCHGYKKTPVDFERYNHTPLFTESHRLVAYQDQRICALCHEQSFCNDCHVTHTELKPSVKNQTENYRRMQHRGEYLSRHRIDGRLDPTSCYRCHGNPQSSQTCRPCHG
;
A
#
# COMPACT_ATOMS: atom_id res chain seq x y z
N MET A 1 -9.66 26.58 -53.74
CA MET A 1 -9.43 25.79 -52.51
C MET A 1 -10.29 26.41 -51.40
N ASN A 2 -11.23 25.66 -50.83
CA ASN A 2 -12.29 26.23 -50.00
C ASN A 2 -11.78 26.44 -48.56
N LYS A 3 -11.67 27.71 -48.12
CA LYS A 3 -11.05 28.08 -46.83
C LYS A 3 -11.67 27.36 -45.62
N GLY A 4 -12.96 27.04 -45.68
CA GLY A 4 -13.65 26.27 -44.64
C GLY A 4 -13.16 24.82 -44.51
N LEU A 5 -12.79 24.17 -45.62
CA LEU A 5 -12.28 22.80 -45.59
C LEU A 5 -10.90 22.73 -44.94
N ILE A 6 -10.05 23.74 -45.20
CA ILE A 6 -8.71 23.86 -44.60
C ILE A 6 -8.80 24.07 -43.08
N LEU A 7 -9.76 24.88 -42.62
CA LEU A 7 -9.99 25.12 -41.20
C LEU A 7 -10.45 23.84 -40.46
N ILE A 8 -11.29 23.02 -41.08
CA ILE A 8 -11.75 21.75 -40.50
C ILE A 8 -10.59 20.76 -40.36
N PHE A 9 -9.74 20.63 -41.38
CA PHE A 9 -8.56 19.75 -41.31
C PHE A 9 -7.55 20.21 -40.25
N LEU A 10 -7.35 21.52 -40.11
CA LEU A 10 -6.48 22.07 -39.05
C LEU A 10 -7.03 21.80 -37.64
N ALA A 11 -8.34 21.99 -37.43
CA ALA A 11 -8.97 21.72 -36.14
C ALA A 11 -8.92 20.24 -35.77
N ALA A 12 -9.19 19.34 -36.74
CA ALA A 12 -9.10 17.90 -36.53
C ALA A 12 -7.66 17.45 -36.25
N GLY A 13 -6.68 18.00 -36.97
CA GLY A 13 -5.26 17.72 -36.72
C GLY A 13 -4.81 18.16 -35.33
N LEU A 14 -5.25 19.35 -34.87
CA LEU A 14 -4.96 19.85 -33.53
C LEU A 14 -5.59 18.97 -32.44
N ALA A 15 -6.83 18.51 -32.63
CA ALA A 15 -7.50 17.62 -31.69
C ALA A 15 -6.78 16.26 -31.57
N VAL A 16 -6.35 15.67 -32.69
CA VAL A 16 -5.58 14.42 -32.70
C VAL A 16 -4.21 14.61 -32.06
N ALA A 17 -3.54 15.73 -32.30
CA ALA A 17 -2.25 16.05 -31.67
C ALA A 17 -2.39 16.21 -30.13
N LEU A 18 -3.45 16.84 -29.66
CA LEU A 18 -3.74 16.97 -28.23
C LEU A 18 -4.02 15.60 -27.58
N LEU A 19 -4.79 14.74 -28.22
CA LEU A 19 -5.06 13.38 -27.73
C LEU A 19 -3.80 12.51 -27.73
N ALA A 20 -2.96 12.61 -28.77
CA ALA A 20 -1.69 11.89 -28.83
C ALA A 20 -0.70 12.38 -27.76
N ALA A 21 -0.68 13.68 -27.45
CA ALA A 21 0.14 14.24 -26.37
C ALA A 21 -0.28 13.69 -25.00
N CYS A 22 -1.59 13.57 -24.73
CA CYS A 22 -2.08 12.96 -23.49
C CYS A 22 -1.77 11.46 -23.38
N ALA A 23 -1.72 10.74 -24.51
CA ALA A 23 -1.40 9.31 -24.53
C ALA A 23 0.11 9.02 -24.44
N SER A 24 0.95 9.99 -24.80
CA SER A 24 2.41 9.84 -24.88
C SER A 24 3.16 10.42 -23.69
N THR A 25 2.47 11.04 -22.72
CA THR A 25 3.10 11.39 -21.45
C THR A 25 3.47 10.10 -20.71
N PRO A 26 4.76 9.83 -20.47
CA PRO A 26 5.13 8.68 -19.65
C PRO A 26 4.52 8.91 -18.27
N ALA A 27 3.60 8.04 -17.87
CA ALA A 27 3.08 8.02 -16.51
C ALA A 27 4.29 7.93 -15.57
N TYR A 28 4.43 8.91 -14.68
CA TYR A 28 5.50 8.93 -13.70
C TYR A 28 5.43 7.64 -12.89
N ARG A 29 6.41 6.75 -13.08
CA ARG A 29 6.52 5.51 -12.31
C ARG A 29 7.34 5.81 -11.07
N LEU A 30 6.69 5.69 -9.91
CA LEU A 30 7.36 5.74 -8.62
C LEU A 30 8.45 4.65 -8.57
N PRO A 31 9.68 4.97 -8.11
CA PRO A 31 10.71 3.97 -7.91
C PRO A 31 10.26 2.96 -6.84
N ALA A 32 10.63 1.69 -7.00
CA ALA A 32 10.25 0.61 -6.07
C ALA A 32 10.77 0.83 -4.63
N ARG A 33 11.75 1.72 -4.46
CA ARG A 33 12.38 2.07 -3.17
C ARG A 33 12.68 3.55 -3.21
N HIS A 34 12.48 4.24 -2.07
CA HIS A 34 12.89 5.63 -1.97
C HIS A 34 14.43 5.72 -2.03
N PRO A 35 15.02 6.62 -2.84
CA PRO A 35 16.46 6.85 -2.83
C PRO A 35 16.90 7.33 -1.43
N GLN A 36 18.11 6.95 -1.02
CA GLN A 36 18.59 7.31 0.31
C GLN A 36 18.87 8.81 0.36
N ILE A 37 18.57 9.49 1.47
CA ILE A 37 18.59 10.97 1.55
C ILE A 37 19.92 11.60 1.10
N TYR A 38 21.03 10.89 1.27
CA TYR A 38 22.35 11.33 0.83
C TYR A 38 22.58 11.24 -0.69
N GLU A 39 21.81 10.42 -1.41
CA GLU A 39 21.87 10.28 -2.87
C GLU A 39 21.16 11.43 -3.60
N LEU A 40 20.29 12.16 -2.90
CA LEU A 40 19.48 13.22 -3.50
C LEU A 40 20.17 14.58 -3.54
N GLY A 41 21.16 14.86 -2.66
CA GLY A 41 21.86 16.14 -2.63
C GLY A 41 20.90 17.35 -2.66
N ASP A 42 21.04 18.20 -3.68
CA ASP A 42 20.22 19.40 -3.93
C ASP A 42 18.84 19.12 -4.54
N ARG A 43 18.55 17.88 -4.97
CA ARG A 43 17.24 17.48 -5.54
C ARG A 43 16.12 17.35 -4.51
N ARG A 44 16.32 17.87 -3.29
CA ARG A 44 15.37 17.85 -2.17
C ARG A 44 14.07 18.60 -2.46
N GLU A 45 14.08 19.60 -3.36
CA GLU A 45 12.86 20.26 -3.85
C GLU A 45 11.90 19.30 -4.58
N PHE A 46 12.42 18.25 -5.23
CA PHE A 46 11.59 17.26 -5.89
C PHE A 46 10.72 16.50 -4.88
N CYS A 47 11.22 16.35 -3.65
CA CYS A 47 10.51 15.70 -2.57
C CYS A 47 9.25 16.48 -2.18
N THR A 48 9.30 17.82 -2.02
CA THR A 48 8.12 18.59 -1.58
C THR A 48 7.02 18.70 -2.64
N LYS A 49 7.37 18.54 -3.92
CA LYS A 49 6.37 18.45 -5.01
C LYS A 49 5.50 17.20 -4.93
N CYS A 50 6.06 16.06 -4.53
CA CYS A 50 5.32 14.80 -4.36
C CYS A 50 4.89 14.53 -2.91
N HIS A 51 5.57 15.16 -1.95
CA HIS A 51 5.44 14.87 -0.52
C HIS A 51 4.99 16.04 0.35
N GLY A 52 4.72 17.20 -0.24
CA GLY A 52 4.10 18.31 0.46
C GLY A 52 2.59 18.12 0.53
N TYR A 53 2.07 17.27 1.42
CA TYR A 53 0.62 17.33 1.71
C TYR A 53 0.33 18.69 2.33
N LYS A 54 -0.47 19.52 1.66
CA LYS A 54 -0.69 20.94 2.02
C LYS A 54 0.59 21.79 2.12
N LYS A 55 1.64 21.46 1.37
CA LYS A 55 2.96 22.16 1.39
C LYS A 55 3.73 22.02 2.72
N THR A 56 3.36 21.09 3.59
CA THR A 56 4.13 20.77 4.80
C THR A 56 5.11 19.63 4.50
N PRO A 57 6.39 19.71 4.89
CA PRO A 57 7.34 18.61 4.73
C PRO A 57 6.85 17.35 5.46
N VAL A 58 6.89 16.20 4.78
CA VAL A 58 6.66 14.88 5.37
C VAL A 58 8.01 14.20 5.62
N ASP A 59 8.21 13.70 6.83
CA ASP A 59 9.39 12.95 7.24
C ASP A 59 9.24 11.47 6.85
N PHE A 60 9.73 11.10 5.65
CA PHE A 60 9.63 9.74 5.10
C PHE A 60 10.41 8.68 5.87
N GLU A 61 11.42 9.06 6.64
CA GLU A 61 12.19 8.10 7.43
C GLU A 61 11.30 7.38 8.45
N ARG A 62 10.25 8.05 8.92
CA ARG A 62 9.22 7.47 9.79
C ARG A 62 8.36 6.40 9.09
N TYR A 63 8.27 6.46 7.77
CA TYR A 63 7.51 5.53 6.92
C TYR A 63 8.40 4.45 6.31
N ASN A 64 9.60 4.24 6.87
CA ASN A 64 10.49 3.16 6.43
C ASN A 64 9.83 1.80 6.70
N HIS A 65 9.59 1.04 5.62
CA HIS A 65 8.97 -0.28 5.61
C HIS A 65 9.93 -1.38 6.10
N THR A 66 10.56 -1.17 7.25
CA THR A 66 11.37 -2.20 7.89
C THR A 66 10.52 -3.45 8.18
N PRO A 67 11.13 -4.62 8.42
CA PRO A 67 10.38 -5.82 8.79
C PRO A 67 9.50 -5.68 10.05
N LEU A 68 9.67 -4.61 10.83
CA LEU A 68 8.92 -4.29 12.04
C LEU A 68 7.87 -3.20 11.82
N PHE A 69 7.70 -2.70 10.58
CA PHE A 69 6.79 -1.59 10.31
C PHE A 69 5.36 -1.91 10.73
N THR A 70 4.89 -3.16 10.60
CA THR A 70 3.57 -3.57 11.09
C THR A 70 3.38 -3.37 12.59
N GLU A 71 4.45 -3.34 13.39
CA GLU A 71 4.40 -3.12 14.84
C GLU A 71 4.29 -1.62 15.20
N SER A 72 4.85 -0.73 14.36
CA SER A 72 4.92 0.71 14.61
C SER A 72 3.99 1.56 13.72
N HIS A 73 3.41 1.00 12.64
CA HIS A 73 2.66 1.74 11.63
C HIS A 73 1.48 2.51 12.23
N ARG A 74 0.88 2.02 13.32
CA ARG A 74 -0.18 2.71 14.05
C ARG A 74 0.20 4.15 14.45
N LEU A 75 1.47 4.40 14.78
CA LEU A 75 1.94 5.70 15.25
C LEU A 75 1.93 6.72 14.11
N VAL A 76 2.36 6.31 12.91
CA VAL A 76 2.37 7.17 11.74
C VAL A 76 1.01 7.27 11.07
N ALA A 77 0.21 6.19 11.08
CA ALA A 77 -1.16 6.18 10.58
C ALA A 77 -2.07 7.09 11.42
N TYR A 78 -1.90 7.12 12.75
CA TYR A 78 -2.64 8.03 13.63
C TYR A 78 -2.32 9.51 13.36
N GLN A 79 -1.08 9.82 12.96
CA GLN A 79 -0.70 11.18 12.58
C GLN A 79 -1.36 11.58 11.26
N ASP A 80 -1.20 10.76 10.21
CA ASP A 80 -1.89 10.98 8.93
C ASP A 80 -1.91 9.73 8.04
N GLN A 81 -3.00 8.96 8.10
CA GLN A 81 -3.19 7.79 7.24
C GLN A 81 -3.29 8.10 5.74
N ARG A 82 -3.58 9.35 5.34
CA ARG A 82 -3.73 9.71 3.92
C ARG A 82 -2.41 9.64 3.16
N ILE A 83 -1.28 9.72 3.86
CA ILE A 83 0.05 9.55 3.27
C ILE A 83 0.20 8.14 2.70
N CYS A 84 -0.41 7.12 3.33
CA CYS A 84 -0.39 5.75 2.84
C CYS A 84 -1.08 5.63 1.47
N ALA A 85 -2.17 6.38 1.27
CA ALA A 85 -2.95 6.39 0.03
C ALA A 85 -2.22 6.99 -1.18
N LEU A 86 -1.04 7.60 -0.97
CA LEU A 86 -0.18 8.04 -2.06
C LEU A 86 0.43 6.86 -2.84
N CYS A 87 0.57 5.70 -2.19
CA CYS A 87 1.22 4.52 -2.74
C CYS A 87 0.38 3.24 -2.61
N HIS A 88 -0.49 3.16 -1.62
CA HIS A 88 -1.27 1.96 -1.31
C HIS A 88 -2.76 2.19 -1.54
N GLU A 89 -3.42 1.19 -2.12
CA GLU A 89 -4.87 1.15 -2.22
C GLU A 89 -5.52 0.93 -0.86
N GLN A 90 -6.76 1.37 -0.68
CA GLN A 90 -7.52 1.16 0.57
C GLN A 90 -7.66 -0.33 0.91
N SER A 91 -7.68 -1.20 -0.10
CA SER A 91 -7.71 -2.66 0.07
C SER A 91 -6.50 -3.19 0.85
N PHE A 92 -5.35 -2.53 0.79
CA PHE A 92 -4.16 -2.89 1.58
C PHE A 92 -4.42 -2.75 3.09
N CYS A 93 -5.02 -1.62 3.51
CA CYS A 93 -5.40 -1.42 4.91
C CYS A 93 -6.42 -2.48 5.35
N ASN A 94 -7.35 -2.82 4.44
CA ASN A 94 -8.40 -3.77 4.68
C ASN A 94 -7.88 -5.21 4.85
N ASP A 95 -6.63 -5.52 4.51
CA ASP A 95 -6.09 -6.87 4.76
C ASP A 95 -5.94 -7.20 6.25
N CYS A 96 -5.82 -6.16 7.09
CA CYS A 96 -5.70 -6.30 8.54
C CYS A 96 -6.82 -5.59 9.31
N HIS A 97 -7.38 -4.49 8.76
CA HIS A 97 -8.40 -3.67 9.42
C HIS A 97 -9.84 -4.08 9.14
N VAL A 98 -10.07 -5.30 8.65
CA VAL A 98 -11.41 -5.90 8.56
C VAL A 98 -11.46 -7.17 9.40
N THR A 99 -12.63 -7.47 9.96
CA THR A 99 -12.84 -8.73 10.70
C THR A 99 -13.06 -9.92 9.77
N HIS A 100 -13.33 -9.68 8.48
CA HIS A 100 -13.56 -10.72 7.46
C HIS A 100 -12.96 -10.30 6.12
N THR A 101 -11.92 -11.00 5.67
CA THR A 101 -11.41 -10.92 4.29
C THR A 101 -12.15 -11.93 3.41
N GLU A 102 -12.45 -11.55 2.16
CA GLU A 102 -13.18 -12.41 1.21
C GLU A 102 -12.48 -13.76 0.95
N LEU A 103 -11.16 -13.77 1.04
CA LEU A 103 -10.32 -14.96 0.90
C LEU A 103 -9.52 -15.17 2.18
N LYS A 104 -9.39 -16.44 2.61
CA LYS A 104 -8.45 -16.82 3.68
C LYS A 104 -7.07 -16.26 3.31
N PRO A 105 -6.39 -15.53 4.20
CA PRO A 105 -5.11 -14.93 3.84
C PRO A 105 -4.03 -15.94 3.42
N SER A 106 -4.09 -17.17 3.94
CA SER A 106 -3.25 -18.27 3.46
C SER A 106 -3.50 -18.67 2.00
N VAL A 107 -4.68 -18.37 1.46
CA VAL A 107 -5.06 -18.56 0.05
C VAL A 107 -4.69 -17.32 -0.77
N LYS A 108 -4.83 -16.12 -0.19
CA LYS A 108 -4.44 -14.86 -0.84
C LYS A 108 -2.92 -14.75 -1.00
N ASN A 109 -2.16 -15.13 0.03
CA ASN A 109 -0.72 -14.94 0.16
C ASN A 109 0.03 -16.29 0.33
N GLN A 110 -0.25 -17.25 -0.55
CA GLN A 110 0.23 -18.64 -0.43
C GLN A 110 1.75 -18.78 -0.36
N THR A 111 2.48 -17.96 -1.12
CA THR A 111 3.95 -18.05 -1.25
C THR A 111 4.69 -17.06 -0.35
N GLU A 112 3.98 -16.19 0.38
CA GLU A 112 4.62 -15.19 1.23
C GLU A 112 5.19 -15.82 2.50
N ASN A 113 6.43 -15.48 2.84
CA ASN A 113 7.15 -16.03 3.98
C ASN A 113 7.56 -14.93 5.00
N TYR A 114 6.92 -13.76 4.96
CA TYR A 114 7.18 -12.66 5.87
C TYR A 114 7.00 -13.11 7.33
N ARG A 115 8.05 -12.98 8.14
CA ARG A 115 8.10 -13.57 9.50
C ARG A 115 7.05 -12.99 10.46
N ARG A 116 6.55 -11.79 10.16
CA ARG A 116 5.64 -11.00 11.01
C ARG A 116 4.23 -10.79 10.45
N MET A 117 3.88 -11.45 9.34
CA MET A 117 2.51 -11.44 8.82
C MET A 117 1.69 -12.53 9.52
N GLN A 118 0.56 -12.17 10.12
CA GLN A 118 -0.31 -13.06 10.93
C GLN A 118 -0.94 -14.20 10.09
N HIS A 119 -0.80 -14.12 8.77
CA HIS A 119 -1.76 -14.65 7.83
C HIS A 119 -1.09 -15.04 6.51
N ARG A 120 0.10 -15.64 6.63
CA ARG A 120 0.91 -16.18 5.53
C ARG A 120 0.48 -17.59 5.12
N GLY A 121 0.97 -18.05 3.96
CA GLY A 121 0.82 -19.43 3.52
C GLY A 121 1.28 -20.46 4.56
N GLU A 122 0.67 -21.65 4.53
CA GLU A 122 1.02 -22.79 5.39
C GLU A 122 0.94 -22.51 6.91
N TYR A 123 0.05 -21.61 7.35
CA TYR A 123 -0.03 -21.20 8.76
C TYR A 123 -0.26 -22.36 9.75
N LEU A 124 -0.98 -23.44 9.36
CA LEU A 124 -1.20 -24.61 10.24
C LEU A 124 0.11 -25.22 10.76
N SER A 125 1.13 -25.34 9.92
CA SER A 125 2.45 -25.88 10.32
C SER A 125 3.18 -24.98 11.32
N ARG A 126 2.84 -23.68 11.35
CA ARG A 126 3.51 -22.63 12.13
C ARG A 126 2.69 -22.14 13.31
N HIS A 127 1.40 -22.46 13.34
CA HIS A 127 0.45 -22.04 14.37
C HIS A 127 0.99 -22.30 15.79
N ARG A 128 1.58 -23.48 16.03
CA ARG A 128 2.16 -23.82 17.34
C ARG A 128 3.33 -22.93 17.76
N ILE A 129 4.05 -22.36 16.80
CA ILE A 129 5.21 -21.48 17.03
C ILE A 129 4.67 -20.07 17.30
N ASP A 130 3.89 -19.54 16.37
CA ASP A 130 3.37 -18.17 16.46
C ASP A 130 2.43 -18.02 17.67
N GLY A 131 1.55 -19.00 17.94
CA GLY A 131 0.68 -19.03 19.11
C GLY A 131 1.40 -19.25 20.44
N ARG A 132 2.64 -19.78 20.43
CA ARG A 132 3.48 -19.82 21.63
C ARG A 132 4.21 -18.50 21.86
N LEU A 133 4.56 -17.78 20.80
CA LEU A 133 5.25 -16.50 20.87
C LEU A 133 4.31 -15.37 21.30
N ASP A 134 3.17 -15.23 20.63
CA ASP A 134 2.17 -14.21 20.94
C ASP A 134 0.78 -14.65 20.42
N PRO A 135 0.01 -15.40 21.22
CA PRO A 135 -1.35 -15.78 20.82
C PRO A 135 -2.32 -14.60 20.86
N THR A 136 -1.99 -13.52 21.57
CA THR A 136 -2.88 -12.35 21.72
C THR A 136 -2.99 -11.53 20.45
N SER A 137 -1.99 -11.62 19.57
CA SER A 137 -2.02 -11.04 18.23
C SER A 137 -3.22 -11.52 17.41
N CYS A 138 -3.66 -12.77 17.61
CA CYS A 138 -4.79 -13.38 16.90
C CYS A 138 -6.15 -12.94 17.48
N TYR A 139 -6.23 -12.71 18.80
CA TYR A 139 -7.50 -12.51 19.50
C TYR A 139 -8.23 -11.24 19.09
N ARG A 140 -7.51 -10.24 18.59
CA ARG A 140 -8.09 -8.98 18.12
C ARG A 140 -9.06 -9.17 16.95
N CYS A 141 -8.79 -10.14 16.09
CA CYS A 141 -9.61 -10.42 14.90
C CYS A 141 -10.43 -11.70 15.07
N HIS A 142 -9.86 -12.73 15.70
CA HIS A 142 -10.52 -14.03 15.83
C HIS A 142 -11.30 -14.20 17.13
N GLY A 143 -11.09 -13.35 18.14
CA GLY A 143 -11.67 -13.52 19.47
C GLY A 143 -10.85 -14.46 20.36
N ASN A 144 -11.32 -14.66 21.58
CA ASN A 144 -10.60 -15.47 22.57
C ASN A 144 -10.71 -16.99 22.25
N PRO A 145 -9.80 -17.83 22.78
CA PRO A 145 -9.83 -19.27 22.49
C PRO A 145 -11.11 -19.99 22.90
N GLN A 146 -11.77 -19.55 23.97
CA GLN A 146 -12.95 -20.18 24.56
C GLN A 146 -14.24 -19.92 23.76
N SER A 147 -14.33 -18.77 23.07
CA SER A 147 -15.54 -18.35 22.36
C SER A 147 -15.38 -18.25 20.85
N SER A 148 -14.16 -18.24 20.32
CA SER A 148 -13.92 -18.10 18.88
C SER A 148 -14.22 -19.39 18.11
N GLN A 149 -14.85 -19.26 16.93
CA GLN A 149 -15.14 -20.40 16.07
C GLN A 149 -13.88 -21.08 15.53
N THR A 150 -12.77 -20.34 15.42
CA THR A 150 -11.51 -20.82 14.86
C THR A 150 -10.63 -21.53 15.88
N CYS A 151 -10.68 -21.16 17.17
CA CYS A 151 -9.80 -21.74 18.19
C CYS A 151 -10.51 -22.76 19.07
N ARG A 152 -11.79 -22.53 19.41
CA ARG A 152 -12.58 -23.40 20.29
C ARG A 152 -12.56 -24.88 19.89
N PRO A 153 -12.60 -25.27 18.59
CA PRO A 153 -12.54 -26.68 18.20
C PRO A 153 -11.28 -27.42 18.66
N CYS A 154 -10.17 -26.71 18.89
CA CYS A 154 -8.89 -27.30 19.30
C CYS A 154 -8.48 -26.92 20.72
N HIS A 155 -9.01 -25.82 21.28
CA HIS A 155 -8.58 -25.24 22.55
C HIS A 155 -9.63 -25.26 23.67
N GLY A 156 -10.85 -25.72 23.39
CA GLY A 156 -11.97 -25.75 24.36
C GLY A 156 -12.59 -24.39 24.58
#